data_AF-A0A8J6P100-F1
#
_entry.id   AF-A0A8J6P100-F1
#
_cell.length_a   1.000
_cell.length_b   1.000
_cell.length_c   1.000
_cell.angle_alpha   90.00
_cell.angle_beta   90.00
_cell.angle_gamma   90.00
#
_symmetry.space_group_name_H-M   'P 1'
#
loop_
_entity.id
_entity.type
_entity.pdbx_description
1 polymer ?
#
loop_
_entity_poly.entity_id
_entity_poly.type
_entity_poly.pdbx_seq_one_letter_code
_entity_poly.pdbx_strand_id
1 'polypeptide(L)'
;MEALTQPVLLLGLAMILAIIIERLLEIAKSIYDYIEACSNSTDRWTERAEQLRNRLEVRLDNAKAGNGRDFDLVVAMASRYLSVSGPSQSGLWAVSTDKMRAITIKAWFKTIAIILGIFCAWLFDIDILKLVELSLENKEPTYQSSWFGILMAGIAMGFGAGPMHKLIAALEKARGLRRQKEGSKNG
;
A
#
# COMPACT_ATOMS: atom_id res chain seq x y z
N MET A 1 23.23 13.10 -25.43
CA MET A 1 22.26 13.64 -24.44
C MET A 1 20.98 12.79 -24.34
N GLU A 2 20.77 11.79 -25.19
CA GLU A 2 19.53 10.97 -25.22
C GLU A 2 19.43 9.90 -24.10
N ALA A 3 20.55 9.37 -23.61
CA ALA A 3 20.55 8.27 -22.64
C ALA A 3 20.01 8.64 -21.24
N LEU A 4 20.08 9.93 -20.86
CA LEU A 4 19.55 10.41 -19.57
C LEU A 4 18.04 10.70 -19.64
N THR A 5 17.48 10.88 -20.84
CA THR A 5 16.09 11.31 -21.03
C THR A 5 15.11 10.16 -20.84
N GLN A 6 15.44 8.96 -21.32
CA GLN A 6 14.53 7.81 -21.29
C GLN A 6 14.17 7.32 -19.87
N PRO A 7 15.12 7.18 -18.92
CA PRO A 7 14.79 6.75 -17.55
C PRO A 7 13.95 7.79 -16.81
N VAL A 8 14.24 9.07 -17.00
CA VAL A 8 13.48 10.17 -16.38
C VAL A 8 12.07 10.22 -16.93
N LEU A 9 11.90 9.97 -18.24
CA LEU A 9 10.59 9.95 -18.89
C LEU A 9 9.73 8.78 -18.40
N LEU A 10 10.31 7.57 -18.28
CA LEU A 10 9.62 6.40 -17.70
C LEU A 10 9.20 6.63 -16.24
N LEU A 11 10.08 7.25 -15.46
CA LEU A 11 9.84 7.55 -14.05
C LEU A 11 8.75 8.63 -13.88
N GLY A 12 8.75 9.64 -14.75
CA GLY A 12 7.71 10.64 -14.84
C GLY A 12 6.36 10.04 -15.26
N LEU A 13 6.36 9.14 -16.24
CA LEU A 13 5.17 8.39 -16.65
C LEU A 13 4.63 7.56 -15.48
N ALA A 14 5.49 6.84 -14.76
CA ALA A 14 5.08 6.05 -13.60
C ALA A 14 4.45 6.91 -12.49
N MET A 15 4.96 8.13 -12.27
CA MET A 15 4.36 9.10 -11.33
C MET A 15 2.98 9.56 -11.79
N ILE A 16 2.84 9.91 -13.07
CA ILE A 16 1.56 10.34 -13.62
C ILE A 16 0.53 9.21 -13.50
N LEU A 17 0.91 7.98 -13.84
CA LEU A 17 0.05 6.80 -13.70
C LEU A 17 -0.35 6.57 -12.24
N ALA A 18 0.59 6.67 -11.29
CA ALA A 18 0.27 6.54 -9.87
C ALA A 18 -0.76 7.58 -9.40
N ILE A 19 -0.62 8.84 -9.84
CA ILE A 19 -1.58 9.91 -9.53
C ILE A 19 -2.95 9.62 -10.16
N ILE A 20 -2.98 9.20 -11.42
CA ILE A 20 -4.23 8.86 -12.12
C ILE A 20 -4.95 7.72 -11.41
N ILE A 21 -4.24 6.64 -11.08
CA ILE A 21 -4.80 5.48 -10.36
C ILE A 21 -5.37 5.92 -9.01
N GLU A 22 -4.63 6.74 -8.26
CA GLU A 22 -5.07 7.27 -6.97
C GLU A 22 -6.37 8.08 -7.10
N ARG A 23 -6.44 9.01 -8.06
CA ARG A 23 -7.63 9.83 -8.30
C ARG A 23 -8.83 9.02 -8.79
N LEU A 24 -8.62 8.07 -9.70
CA LEU A 24 -9.70 7.20 -10.19
C LEU A 24 -10.32 6.38 -9.06
N LEU A 25 -9.50 5.88 -8.11
CA LEU A 25 -10.01 5.11 -6.99
C LEU A 25 -10.69 5.96 -5.92
N GLU A 26 -10.26 7.21 -5.72
CA GLU A 26 -11.00 8.16 -4.89
C GLU A 26 -12.41 8.43 -5.45
N ILE A 27 -12.52 8.62 -6.76
CA ILE A 27 -13.81 8.79 -7.44
C ILE A 27 -14.65 7.51 -7.37
N ALA A 28 -14.05 6.35 -7.65
CA ALA A 28 -14.77 5.09 -7.56
C ALA A 28 -15.25 4.79 -6.12
N LYS A 29 -14.46 5.17 -5.11
CA LYS A 29 -14.85 5.08 -3.70
C LYS A 29 -16.02 6.00 -3.39
N SER A 30 -16.01 7.26 -3.84
CA SER A 30 -17.12 8.19 -3.58
C SER A 30 -18.42 7.73 -4.24
N ILE A 31 -18.34 7.13 -5.43
CA ILE A 31 -19.48 6.48 -6.10
C ILE A 31 -19.98 5.29 -5.27
N TYR A 32 -19.07 4.42 -4.79
CA TYR A 32 -19.44 3.29 -3.95
C TYR A 32 -20.14 3.74 -2.65
N ASP A 33 -19.58 4.75 -1.97
CA ASP A 33 -20.15 5.31 -0.74
C ASP A 33 -21.56 5.89 -0.99
N TYR A 34 -21.78 6.51 -2.15
CA TYR A 34 -23.09 7.01 -2.57
C TYR A 34 -24.10 5.89 -2.83
N ILE A 35 -23.72 4.87 -3.62
CA ILE A 35 -24.60 3.70 -3.90
C ILE A 35 -24.98 2.99 -2.59
N GLU A 36 -24.02 2.82 -1.69
CA GLU A 36 -24.22 2.16 -0.42
C GLU A 36 -25.16 2.95 0.49
N ALA A 37 -25.06 4.28 0.50
CA ALA A 37 -25.99 5.16 1.21
C ALA A 37 -27.43 5.03 0.67
N CYS A 38 -27.60 4.89 -0.64
CA CYS A 38 -28.90 4.67 -1.26
C CYS A 38 -29.49 3.26 -0.96
N SER A 39 -28.64 2.26 -0.71
CA SER A 39 -29.05 0.86 -0.57
C SER A 39 -29.48 0.47 0.86
N ASN A 40 -29.51 1.40 1.83
CA ASN A 40 -29.76 1.14 3.26
C ASN A 40 -28.96 -0.06 3.80
N SER A 41 -27.68 -0.14 3.43
CA SER A 41 -26.84 -1.33 3.62
C SER A 41 -26.25 -1.47 5.03
N THR A 42 -26.87 -0.86 6.04
CA THR A 42 -26.37 -0.85 7.44
C THR A 42 -26.36 -2.24 8.05
N ASP A 43 -27.39 -3.05 7.77
CA ASP A 43 -27.58 -4.36 8.40
C ASP A 43 -26.44 -5.33 8.05
N ARG A 44 -25.96 -5.31 6.81
CA ARG A 44 -24.83 -6.14 6.35
C ARG A 44 -23.52 -5.81 7.08
N TRP A 45 -23.31 -4.55 7.46
CA TRP A 45 -22.11 -4.15 8.19
C TRP A 45 -22.19 -4.51 9.66
N THR A 46 -23.39 -4.42 10.25
CA THR A 46 -23.63 -4.86 11.63
C THR A 46 -23.37 -6.35 11.79
N GLU A 47 -23.90 -7.20 10.89
CA GLU A 47 -23.64 -8.66 10.92
C GLU A 47 -22.13 -8.97 10.80
N ARG A 48 -21.41 -8.28 9.92
CA ARG A 48 -19.96 -8.47 9.77
C ARG A 48 -19.18 -8.00 11.01
N ALA A 49 -19.60 -6.90 11.62
CA ALA A 49 -19.00 -6.39 12.86
C ALA A 49 -19.19 -7.38 14.02
N GLU A 50 -20.37 -7.99 14.12
CA GLU A 50 -20.65 -9.05 15.10
C GLU A 50 -19.82 -10.31 14.84
N GLN A 51 -19.70 -10.77 13.59
CA GLN A 51 -18.83 -11.90 13.25
C GLN A 51 -17.37 -11.64 13.60
N LEU A 52 -16.87 -10.43 13.32
CA LEU A 52 -15.50 -10.06 13.67
C LEU A 52 -15.32 -9.97 15.19
N ARG A 53 -16.31 -9.41 15.90
CA ARG A 53 -16.34 -9.37 17.37
C ARG A 53 -16.24 -10.78 17.94
N ASN A 54 -17.08 -11.71 17.49
CA ASN A 54 -17.08 -13.09 17.98
C ASN A 54 -15.71 -13.77 17.73
N ARG A 55 -15.08 -13.53 16.57
CA ARG A 55 -13.73 -14.06 16.28
C ARG A 55 -12.66 -13.45 17.17
N LEU A 56 -12.76 -12.16 17.49
CA LEU A 56 -11.82 -11.48 18.38
C LEU A 56 -12.00 -11.95 19.83
N GLU A 57 -13.23 -12.11 20.30
CA GLU A 57 -13.53 -12.66 21.63
C GLU A 57 -12.95 -14.08 21.79
N VAL A 58 -13.20 -14.99 20.84
CA VAL A 58 -12.62 -16.34 20.86
C VAL A 58 -11.08 -16.31 20.88
N ARG A 59 -10.45 -15.43 20.08
CA ARG A 59 -8.99 -15.30 20.06
C ARG A 59 -8.45 -14.70 21.36
N LEU A 60 -9.17 -13.76 21.95
CA LEU A 60 -8.80 -13.12 23.21
C LEU A 60 -8.88 -14.12 24.36
N ASP A 61 -9.94 -14.92 24.42
CA ASP A 61 -10.10 -15.95 25.44
C ASP A 61 -9.06 -17.07 25.30
N ASN A 62 -8.75 -17.47 24.07
CA ASN A 62 -7.64 -18.39 23.80
C ASN A 62 -6.27 -17.79 24.17
N ALA A 63 -6.06 -16.49 23.94
CA ALA A 63 -4.81 -15.81 24.29
C ALA A 63 -4.67 -15.58 25.81
N LYS A 64 -5.78 -15.37 26.53
CA LYS A 64 -5.81 -15.34 28.01
C LYS A 64 -5.49 -16.70 28.63
N ALA A 65 -5.88 -17.79 27.97
CA ALA A 65 -5.55 -19.16 28.38
C ALA A 65 -4.10 -19.54 28.04
N GLY A 66 -3.45 -18.83 27.11
CA GLY A 66 -2.05 -18.99 26.73
C GLY A 66 -1.09 -18.04 27.46
N ASN A 67 0.19 -18.10 27.08
CA ASN A 67 1.24 -17.22 27.63
C ASN A 67 0.89 -15.74 27.36
N GLY A 68 0.87 -14.89 28.40
CA GLY A 68 0.34 -13.51 28.36
C GLY A 68 0.93 -12.53 27.32
N ARG A 69 1.97 -12.92 26.56
CA ARG A 69 2.52 -12.15 25.42
C ARG A 69 1.58 -12.11 24.22
N ASP A 70 0.85 -13.19 23.96
CA ASP A 70 -0.10 -13.24 22.84
C ASP A 70 -1.33 -12.37 23.14
N PHE A 71 -1.67 -12.23 24.42
CA PHE A 71 -2.75 -11.36 24.87
C PHE A 71 -2.48 -9.89 24.53
N ASP A 72 -1.29 -9.36 24.86
CA ASP A 72 -0.92 -7.97 24.55
C ASP A 72 -0.90 -7.69 23.04
N LEU A 73 -0.46 -8.67 22.23
CA LEU A 73 -0.40 -8.53 20.77
C LEU A 73 -1.81 -8.53 20.16
N VAL A 74 -2.70 -9.40 20.65
CA VAL A 74 -4.11 -9.44 20.26
C VAL A 74 -4.82 -8.15 20.69
N VAL A 75 -4.56 -7.65 21.90
CA VAL A 75 -5.09 -6.37 22.42
C VAL A 75 -4.59 -5.17 21.60
N ALA A 76 -3.31 -5.15 21.22
CA ALA A 76 -2.75 -4.10 20.37
C ALA A 76 -3.34 -4.11 18.95
N MET A 77 -3.59 -5.30 18.37
CA MET A 77 -4.32 -5.39 17.10
C MET A 77 -5.77 -4.95 17.26
N ALA A 78 -6.47 -5.49 18.26
CA ALA A 78 -7.86 -5.24 18.56
C ALA A 78 -8.13 -3.73 18.77
N SER A 79 -7.28 -3.04 19.54
CA SER A 79 -7.40 -1.58 19.78
C SER A 79 -7.31 -0.72 18.52
N ARG A 80 -6.70 -1.20 17.42
CA ARG A 80 -6.74 -0.52 16.11
C ARG A 80 -8.11 -0.64 15.42
N TYR A 81 -8.89 -1.66 15.75
CA TYR A 81 -10.21 -1.96 15.17
C TYR A 81 -11.38 -1.55 16.06
N LEU A 82 -11.12 -1.22 17.34
CA LEU A 82 -12.14 -1.00 18.36
C LEU A 82 -12.22 0.49 18.71
N SER A 83 -13.44 1.01 18.88
CA SER A 83 -13.63 2.24 19.65
C SER A 83 -13.82 1.82 21.09
N VAL A 84 -13.02 2.36 22.01
CA VAL A 84 -13.28 2.20 23.44
C VAL A 84 -14.56 2.97 23.75
N SER A 85 -15.71 2.32 23.65
CA SER A 85 -17.00 2.90 23.99
C SER A 85 -17.16 2.91 25.50
N GLY A 86 -16.37 3.73 26.20
CA GLY A 86 -16.54 4.10 27.61
C GLY A 86 -16.41 2.96 28.64
N PRO A 87 -16.06 3.29 29.89
CA PRO A 87 -15.87 2.30 30.97
C PRO A 87 -17.18 1.71 31.53
N SER A 88 -18.35 1.95 30.93
CA SER A 88 -19.64 1.68 31.57
C SER A 88 -20.33 0.36 31.20
N GLN A 89 -19.75 -0.49 30.34
CA GLN A 89 -20.27 -1.84 30.11
C GLN A 89 -19.15 -2.87 30.04
N SER A 90 -18.83 -3.44 31.21
CA SER A 90 -18.30 -4.79 31.43
C SER A 90 -17.62 -5.47 30.22
N GLY A 91 -16.33 -5.23 30.03
CA GLY A 91 -15.41 -6.11 29.29
C GLY A 91 -15.73 -6.39 27.80
N LEU A 92 -16.73 -5.73 27.21
CA LEU A 92 -17.13 -5.97 25.83
C LEU A 92 -16.42 -4.99 24.90
N TRP A 93 -15.54 -5.54 24.06
CA TRP A 93 -14.90 -4.85 22.97
C TRP A 93 -15.95 -4.53 21.87
N ALA A 94 -16.48 -3.31 21.86
CA ALA A 94 -17.38 -2.85 20.81
C ALA A 94 -16.62 -2.57 19.50
N VAL A 95 -16.82 -3.42 18.49
CA VAL A 95 -16.36 -3.17 17.12
C VAL A 95 -17.18 -2.03 16.53
N SER A 96 -16.54 -0.89 16.26
CA SER A 96 -17.18 0.20 15.55
C SER A 96 -17.46 -0.24 14.11
N THR A 97 -18.73 -0.43 13.80
CA THR A 97 -19.22 -0.79 12.46
C THR A 97 -18.69 0.16 11.38
N ASP A 98 -18.64 1.46 11.67
CA ASP A 98 -18.13 2.48 10.76
C ASP A 98 -16.64 2.35 10.47
N LYS A 99 -15.82 2.08 11.50
CA LYS A 99 -14.38 1.86 11.31
C LYS A 99 -14.12 0.58 10.53
N MET A 100 -14.86 -0.49 10.83
CA MET A 100 -14.73 -1.75 10.11
C MET A 100 -15.10 -1.58 8.63
N ARG A 101 -16.20 -0.88 8.34
CA ARG A 101 -16.61 -0.49 6.98
C ARG A 101 -15.51 0.29 6.27
N ALA A 102 -15.05 1.39 6.87
CA ALA A 102 -14.04 2.26 6.28
C ALA A 102 -12.72 1.52 5.97
N ILE A 103 -12.26 0.67 6.89
CA ILE A 103 -11.03 -0.12 6.69
C ILE A 103 -11.23 -1.16 5.60
N THR A 104 -12.36 -1.88 5.60
CA THR A 104 -12.65 -2.93 4.62
C THR A 104 -12.73 -2.36 3.22
N ILE A 105 -13.50 -1.28 3.04
CA ILE A 105 -13.61 -0.58 1.75
C ILE A 105 -12.23 -0.08 1.33
N LYS A 106 -11.51 0.60 2.22
CA LYS A 106 -10.16 1.10 1.92
C LYS A 106 -9.21 -0.02 1.50
N ALA A 107 -9.26 -1.18 2.15
CA ALA A 107 -8.45 -2.33 1.80
C ALA A 107 -8.79 -2.87 0.40
N TRP A 108 -10.07 -3.04 0.08
CA TRP A 108 -10.52 -3.47 -1.26
C TRP A 108 -10.06 -2.53 -2.35
N PHE A 109 -10.29 -1.22 -2.19
CA PHE A 109 -9.82 -0.22 -3.16
C PHE A 109 -8.30 -0.22 -3.27
N LYS A 110 -7.57 -0.49 -2.18
CA LYS A 110 -6.11 -0.58 -2.22
C LYS A 110 -5.62 -1.81 -2.98
N THR A 111 -6.29 -2.95 -2.83
CA THR A 111 -5.99 -4.15 -3.59
C THR A 111 -6.23 -3.93 -5.09
N ILE A 112 -7.35 -3.28 -5.45
CA ILE A 112 -7.64 -2.92 -6.84
C ILE A 112 -6.55 -1.98 -7.38
N ALA A 113 -6.09 -1.00 -6.59
CA ALA A 113 -5.00 -0.11 -6.95
C ALA A 113 -3.72 -0.86 -7.30
N ILE A 114 -3.35 -1.84 -6.48
CA ILE A 114 -2.14 -2.66 -6.68
C ILE A 114 -2.28 -3.48 -7.96
N ILE A 115 -3.44 -4.11 -8.19
CA ILE A 115 -3.68 -4.88 -9.41
C ILE A 115 -3.58 -3.98 -10.64
N LEU A 116 -4.19 -2.79 -10.60
CA LEU A 116 -4.15 -1.83 -11.70
C LEU A 116 -2.74 -1.29 -11.93
N GLY A 117 -1.99 -1.02 -10.86
CA GLY A 117 -0.60 -0.61 -10.93
C GLY A 117 0.29 -1.68 -11.58
N ILE A 118 0.12 -2.95 -11.18
CA ILE A 118 0.82 -4.09 -11.80
C ILE A 118 0.45 -4.21 -13.27
N PHE A 119 -0.82 -4.08 -13.61
CA PHE A 119 -1.27 -4.10 -14.99
C PHE A 119 -0.64 -2.97 -15.82
N CYS A 120 -0.62 -1.74 -15.30
CA CYS A 120 0.04 -0.61 -15.97
C CYS A 120 1.55 -0.82 -16.10
N ALA A 121 2.22 -1.31 -15.05
CA ALA A 121 3.66 -1.59 -15.11
C ALA A 121 3.98 -2.60 -16.20
N TRP A 122 3.13 -3.62 -16.37
CA TRP A 122 3.27 -4.63 -17.41
C TRP A 122 2.96 -4.07 -18.80
N LEU A 123 1.93 -3.23 -18.94
CA LEU A 123 1.54 -2.61 -20.21
C LEU A 123 2.61 -1.66 -20.76
N PHE A 124 3.33 -0.96 -19.88
CA PHE A 124 4.34 0.03 -20.24
C PHE A 124 5.78 -0.46 -20.04
N ASP A 125 5.98 -1.75 -19.74
CA ASP A 125 7.28 -2.36 -19.44
C ASP A 125 8.12 -1.57 -18.42
N ILE A 126 7.46 -1.03 -17.38
CA ILE A 126 8.11 -0.22 -16.35
C ILE A 126 8.81 -1.15 -15.37
N ASP A 127 10.12 -1.31 -15.55
CA ASP A 127 10.96 -2.16 -14.72
C ASP A 127 11.85 -1.30 -13.80
N ILE A 128 11.53 -1.28 -12.50
CA ILE A 128 12.31 -0.52 -11.51
C ILE A 128 13.74 -1.05 -11.37
N LEU A 129 13.96 -2.35 -11.53
CA LEU A 129 15.31 -2.91 -11.40
C LEU A 129 16.18 -2.49 -12.59
N LYS A 130 15.63 -2.50 -13.80
CA LYS A 130 16.32 -1.92 -14.97
C LYS A 130 16.61 -0.43 -14.75
N LEU A 131 15.66 0.33 -14.21
CA LEU A 131 15.86 1.74 -13.88
C LEU A 131 16.97 1.94 -12.84
N VAL A 132 17.05 1.06 -11.84
CA VAL A 132 18.11 1.06 -10.81
C VAL A 132 19.46 0.71 -11.43
N GLU A 133 19.54 -0.37 -12.21
CA GLU A 133 20.79 -0.88 -12.79
C GLU A 133 21.38 0.11 -13.81
N LEU A 134 20.52 0.64 -14.69
CA LEU A 134 20.89 1.69 -15.64
C LEU A 134 21.29 2.98 -14.92
N SER A 135 20.82 3.19 -13.68
CA SER A 135 21.28 4.29 -12.80
C SER A 135 22.57 3.99 -12.05
N LEU A 136 22.88 2.72 -11.77
CA LEU A 136 23.98 2.32 -10.89
C LEU A 136 25.26 1.98 -11.66
N GLU A 137 25.17 1.47 -12.89
CA GLU A 137 26.33 0.82 -13.50
C GLU A 137 26.83 1.39 -14.82
N ASN A 138 26.08 2.23 -15.54
CA ASN A 138 26.43 2.62 -16.93
C ASN A 138 26.84 1.41 -17.81
N LYS A 139 26.42 0.21 -17.43
CA LYS A 139 26.61 -1.04 -18.16
C LYS A 139 25.25 -1.55 -18.63
N GLU A 140 25.28 -2.35 -19.68
CA GLU A 140 24.11 -3.07 -20.16
C GLU A 140 23.51 -3.91 -19.02
N PRO A 141 22.17 -3.92 -18.88
CA PRO A 141 21.50 -4.62 -17.79
C PRO A 141 21.87 -6.11 -17.82
N THR A 142 22.55 -6.57 -16.78
CA THR A 142 22.99 -7.96 -16.62
C THR A 142 21.89 -8.81 -15.96
N TYR A 143 20.89 -8.18 -15.35
CA TYR A 143 19.78 -8.87 -14.68
C TYR A 143 18.66 -9.30 -15.65
N GLN A 144 18.47 -10.61 -15.79
CA GLN A 144 17.51 -11.22 -16.70
C GLN A 144 16.09 -11.36 -16.13
N SER A 145 15.86 -11.18 -14.81
CA SER A 145 14.51 -11.34 -14.22
C SER A 145 13.67 -10.05 -14.29
N SER A 146 13.28 -9.66 -15.51
CA SER A 146 12.52 -8.43 -15.76
C SER A 146 11.14 -8.40 -15.08
N TRP A 147 10.53 -9.57 -14.82
CA TRP A 147 9.18 -9.63 -14.26
C TRP A 147 9.08 -9.12 -12.81
N PHE A 148 10.12 -9.32 -11.98
CA PHE A 148 10.09 -8.90 -10.58
C PHE A 148 10.20 -7.38 -10.45
N GLY A 149 11.03 -6.75 -11.28
CA GLY A 149 11.14 -5.29 -11.32
C GLY A 149 9.86 -4.61 -11.79
N ILE A 150 9.15 -5.23 -12.75
CA ILE A 150 7.82 -4.81 -13.19
C ILE A 150 6.79 -4.97 -12.06
N LEU A 151 6.80 -6.10 -11.35
CA LEU A 151 5.89 -6.33 -10.22
C LEU A 151 6.08 -5.27 -9.12
N MET A 152 7.32 -5.01 -8.73
CA MET A 152 7.64 -4.01 -7.71
C MET A 152 7.25 -2.60 -8.13
N ALA A 153 7.43 -2.25 -9.41
CA ALA A 153 6.97 -0.98 -9.97
C ALA A 153 5.46 -0.85 -9.91
N GLY A 154 4.73 -1.90 -10.28
CA GLY A 154 3.29 -1.93 -10.22
C GLY A 154 2.73 -1.79 -8.81
N ILE A 155 3.33 -2.52 -7.86
CA ILE A 155 2.97 -2.41 -6.45
C ILE A 155 3.21 -0.98 -5.94
N ALA A 156 4.39 -0.42 -6.22
CA ALA A 156 4.73 0.94 -5.80
C ALA A 156 3.75 1.98 -6.39
N MET A 157 3.38 1.86 -7.68
CA MET A 157 2.38 2.71 -8.33
C MET A 157 0.99 2.57 -7.71
N GLY A 158 0.52 1.33 -7.47
CA GLY A 158 -0.77 1.09 -6.82
C GLY A 158 -0.80 1.55 -5.35
N PHE A 159 0.36 1.63 -4.71
CA PHE A 159 0.48 2.25 -3.40
C PHE A 159 0.33 3.77 -3.41
N GLY A 160 0.38 4.42 -4.58
CA GLY A 160 0.09 5.84 -4.79
C GLY A 160 1.35 6.69 -4.98
N ALA A 161 1.16 7.99 -5.13
CA ALA A 161 2.26 8.91 -5.47
C ALA A 161 3.32 9.02 -4.36
N GLY A 162 2.94 8.85 -3.09
CA GLY A 162 3.87 8.95 -1.96
C GLY A 162 4.96 7.88 -1.97
N PRO A 163 4.61 6.58 -2.01
CA PRO A 163 5.59 5.49 -2.12
C PRO A 163 6.42 5.56 -3.40
N MET A 164 5.83 5.95 -4.53
CA MET A 164 6.58 6.22 -5.76
C MET A 164 7.61 7.34 -5.59
N HIS A 165 7.22 8.48 -5.00
CA HIS A 165 8.14 9.58 -4.73
C HIS A 165 9.30 9.17 -3.82
N LYS A 166 9.05 8.36 -2.78
CA LYS A 166 10.12 7.82 -1.91
C LYS A 166 11.08 6.95 -2.70
N LEU A 167 10.56 6.14 -3.62
CA LEU A 167 11.38 5.29 -4.47
C LEU A 167 12.26 6.13 -5.40
N ILE A 168 11.68 7.14 -6.04
CA ILE A 168 12.39 8.10 -6.88
C ILE A 168 13.49 8.83 -6.10
N ALA A 169 13.15 9.36 -4.93
CA ALA A 169 14.12 10.06 -4.08
C ALA A 169 15.26 9.13 -3.62
N ALA A 170 14.96 7.85 -3.35
CA ALA A 170 15.99 6.86 -3.03
C ALA A 170 16.93 6.61 -4.24
N LEU A 171 16.39 6.51 -5.45
CA LEU A 171 17.17 6.37 -6.68
C LEU A 171 18.04 7.61 -6.94
N GLU A 172 17.47 8.80 -6.76
CA GLU A 172 18.19 10.07 -6.94
C GLU A 172 19.32 10.22 -5.90
N LYS A 173 19.06 9.88 -4.64
CA LYS A 173 20.08 9.87 -3.58
C LYS A 173 21.20 8.89 -3.89
N ALA A 174 20.88 7.70 -4.39
CA ALA A 174 21.88 6.71 -4.80
C ALA A 174 22.77 7.25 -5.95
N ARG A 175 22.19 7.96 -6.92
CA ARG A 175 22.95 8.64 -7.99
C ARG A 175 23.86 9.75 -7.45
N GLY A 176 23.36 10.58 -6.53
CA GLY A 176 24.12 11.69 -5.94
C GLY A 176 25.37 11.23 -5.17
N LEU A 177 25.25 10.17 -4.38
CA LEU A 177 26.37 9.59 -3.62
C LEU A 177 27.49 9.05 -4.54
N ARG A 178 27.16 8.57 -5.73
CA ARG A 178 28.16 8.06 -6.69
C ARG A 178 28.91 9.19 -7.39
N ARG A 179 28.22 10.26 -7.79
CA ARG A 179 28.87 11.46 -8.36
C ARG A 179 29.92 12.05 -7.41
N GLN A 180 29.65 12.04 -6.11
CA GLN A 180 30.62 12.46 -5.09
C GLN A 180 31.82 11.49 -4.99
N LYS A 181 31.59 10.17 -5.03
CA LYS A 181 32.67 9.18 -5.02
C LYS A 181 33.55 9.20 -6.28
N GLU A 182 32.97 9.46 -7.46
CA GLU A 182 33.71 9.59 -8.71
C GLU A 182 34.49 10.91 -8.77
N GLY A 183 33.92 12.02 -8.28
CA GLY A 183 34.62 13.30 -8.15
C GLY A 183 35.78 13.26 -7.14
N SER A 184 35.66 12.48 -6.05
CA SER A 184 36.71 12.33 -5.04
C SER A 184 37.86 11.39 -5.43
N LYS A 185 37.73 10.60 -6.50
CA LYS A 185 38.83 9.75 -7.02
C LYS A 185 39.69 10.47 -8.07
N ASN A 186 39.22 11.60 -8.59
CA ASN A 186 39.88 12.36 -9.65
C ASN A 186 40.51 13.68 -9.16
N GLY A 187 40.54 13.92 -7.85
CA GLY A 187 41.25 15.04 -7.20
C GLY A 187 42.20 14.53 -6.15
#